data_AF-N0BNF6-F1
#
_entry.id   AF-N0BNF6-F1
#
_cell.length_a   1.000
_cell.length_b   1.000
_cell.length_c   1.000
_cell.angle_alpha   90.00
_cell.angle_beta   90.00
_cell.angle_gamma   90.00
#
_symmetry.space_group_name_H-M   'P 1'
#
loop_
_entity.id
_entity.type
_entity.pdbx_description
1 polymer ?
#
loop_
_entity_poly.entity_id
_entity_poly.type
_entity_poly.pdbx_seq_one_letter_code
_entity_poly.pdbx_strand_id
1 'polypeptide(L)'
;MKVEDRILSHFKCQKCGVQTARIKKLAITGASFFDRWTDWQRNTYYFVSCTNCGYMEVYDAEVLEGKKDKLTEVLDLIFER
;
A
#
# COMPACT_ATOMS: atom_id res chain seq x y z
N MET A 1 1.01 13.96 7.02
CA MET A 1 0.09 13.43 5.99
C MET A 1 -0.05 11.94 6.18
N LYS A 2 -1.25 11.37 5.99
CA LYS A 2 -1.44 9.92 6.05
C LYS A 2 -0.85 9.27 4.80
N VAL A 3 -0.41 8.02 4.92
CA VAL A 3 0.13 7.24 3.80
C VAL A 3 -0.91 7.09 2.69
N GLU A 4 -2.19 6.94 3.05
CA GLU A 4 -3.29 6.82 2.08
C GLU A 4 -3.40 8.06 1.18
N ASP A 5 -3.31 9.26 1.75
CA ASP A 5 -3.41 10.51 1.01
C ASP A 5 -2.27 10.64 -0.02
N ARG A 6 -1.06 10.22 0.36
CA ARG A 6 0.11 10.22 -0.54
C ARG A 6 -0.09 9.25 -1.70
N ILE A 7 -0.53 8.03 -1.40
CA ILE A 7 -0.81 7.03 -2.44
C ILE A 7 -1.87 7.57 -3.40
N LEU A 8 -2.97 8.14 -2.90
CA LEU A 8 -4.02 8.72 -3.77
C LEU A 8 -3.50 9.86 -4.64
N SER A 9 -2.64 10.74 -4.11
CA SER A 9 -2.11 11.88 -4.87
C SER A 9 -1.17 11.49 -6.01
N HIS A 10 -0.49 10.34 -5.92
CA HIS A 10 0.45 9.86 -6.93
C HIS A 10 -0.08 8.65 -7.71
N PHE A 11 -1.27 8.15 -7.40
CA PHE A 11 -1.81 6.96 -8.04
C PHE A 11 -2.16 7.23 -9.49
N LYS A 12 -1.55 6.47 -10.40
CA LYS A 12 -1.90 6.41 -11.82
C LYS A 12 -1.95 4.95 -12.21
N CYS A 13 -3.12 4.49 -12.65
CA CYS A 13 -3.28 3.09 -13.01
C CYS A 13 -2.40 2.73 -14.22
N GLN A 14 -1.47 1.79 -14.05
CA GLN A 14 -0.60 1.33 -15.14
C GLN A 14 -1.33 0.61 -16.29
N LYS A 15 -2.60 0.23 -16.09
CA LYS A 15 -3.41 -0.46 -17.11
C LYS A 15 -4.29 0.49 -17.92
N CYS A 16 -4.97 1.43 -17.26
CA CYS A 16 -5.96 2.29 -17.92
C CYS A 16 -5.66 3.80 -17.81
N GLY A 17 -4.58 4.20 -17.14
CA GLY A 17 -4.14 5.59 -17.01
C GLY A 17 -4.99 6.47 -16.07
N VAL A 18 -6.08 5.94 -15.52
CA VAL A 18 -6.97 6.68 -14.61
C VAL A 18 -6.31 6.89 -13.25
N GLN A 19 -6.55 8.06 -12.65
CA GLN A 19 -5.97 8.49 -11.37
C GLN A 19 -6.90 8.24 -10.16
N THR A 20 -7.99 7.51 -10.36
CA THR A 20 -8.93 7.16 -9.28
C THR A 20 -8.67 5.74 -8.78
N ALA A 21 -8.39 5.67 -7.48
CA ALA A 21 -8.21 4.43 -6.74
C ALA A 21 -9.00 4.41 -5.45
N ARG A 22 -9.30 3.20 -5.00
CA ARG A 22 -9.79 2.89 -3.66
C ARG A 22 -8.66 2.25 -2.88
N ILE A 23 -8.37 2.80 -1.70
CA ILE A 23 -7.37 2.26 -0.77
C ILE A 23 -8.09 1.54 0.38
N LYS A 24 -7.58 0.37 0.74
CA LYS A 24 -8.03 -0.38 1.93
C LYS A 24 -6.83 -0.90 2.69
N LYS A 25 -6.69 -0.49 3.95
CA LYS A 25 -5.71 -1.05 4.88
C LYS A 25 -6.28 -2.33 5.50
N LEU A 26 -5.57 -3.44 5.39
CA LEU A 26 -5.95 -4.73 5.96
C LEU A 26 -4.83 -5.27 6.83
N ALA A 27 -5.14 -5.55 8.09
CA ALA A 27 -4.26 -6.33 8.96
C ALA A 27 -4.58 -7.81 8.75
N ILE A 28 -3.63 -8.57 8.19
CA ILE A 28 -3.75 -10.01 8.02
C ILE A 28 -3.17 -10.65 9.27
N THR A 29 -4.04 -10.96 10.24
CA THR A 29 -3.64 -11.76 11.40
C THR A 29 -3.62 -13.23 10.98
N GLY A 30 -2.43 -13.81 10.87
CA GLY A 30 -2.29 -15.26 10.69
C GLY A 30 -2.97 -16.00 11.85
N ALA A 31 -3.80 -16.99 11.53
CA ALA A 31 -4.64 -17.73 12.47
C ALA A 31 -3.82 -18.69 13.35
N SER A 32 -2.96 -18.19 14.23
CA SER A 32 -2.20 -19.00 15.18
C SER A 32 -2.37 -18.50 16.60
N PHE A 33 -3.10 -19.28 17.39
CA PHE A 33 -3.46 -19.03 18.80
C PHE A 33 -2.22 -18.90 19.73
N PHE A 34 -1.04 -19.31 19.27
CA PHE A 34 0.22 -19.32 20.02
C PHE A 34 1.17 -18.14 19.74
N ASP A 35 0.93 -17.31 18.72
CA ASP A 35 1.85 -16.21 18.32
C ASP A 35 1.64 -14.89 19.09
N ARG A 36 0.79 -14.91 20.12
CA ARG A 36 0.30 -13.71 20.82
C ARG A 36 1.30 -13.08 21.81
N TRP A 37 2.52 -13.59 21.90
CA TRP A 37 3.53 -13.14 22.88
C TRP A 37 4.71 -12.39 22.27
N THR A 38 4.82 -12.34 20.94
CA THR A 38 5.90 -11.62 20.26
C THR A 38 5.29 -10.57 19.36
N ASP A 39 5.33 -9.32 19.82
CA ASP A 39 4.71 -8.11 19.28
C ASP A 39 5.35 -7.65 17.93
N TRP A 40 5.67 -8.58 17.04
CA TRP A 40 6.48 -8.35 15.83
C TRP A 40 5.73 -8.57 14.51
N GLN A 41 4.61 -9.29 14.49
CA GLN A 41 3.86 -9.52 13.24
C GLN A 41 2.78 -8.46 13.01
N ARG A 42 3.21 -7.23 12.67
CA ARG A 42 2.32 -6.21 12.12
C ARG A 42 2.16 -6.42 10.61
N ASN A 43 1.64 -7.58 10.19
CA ASN A 43 1.33 -7.91 8.79
C ASN A 43 0.17 -7.09 8.27
N THR A 44 0.39 -5.79 8.10
CA THR A 44 -0.59 -4.84 7.61
C THR A 44 -0.23 -4.47 6.19
N TYR A 45 -1.23 -4.47 5.30
CA TYR A 45 -1.04 -4.20 3.89
C TYR A 45 -2.03 -3.14 3.42
N TYR A 46 -1.59 -2.32 2.48
CA TYR A 46 -2.42 -1.37 1.75
C TYR A 46 -2.79 -1.96 0.40
N PHE A 47 -4.08 -2.17 0.20
CA PHE A 47 -4.65 -2.60 -1.07
C PHE A 47 -5.12 -1.37 -1.82
N VAL A 48 -4.56 -1.13 -3.01
CA VAL A 48 -4.90 0.00 -3.87
C VAL A 48 -5.53 -0.56 -5.13
N SER A 49 -6.81 -0.29 -5.34
CA SER A 49 -7.57 -0.81 -6.46
C SER A 49 -8.08 0.32 -7.34
N CYS A 50 -7.80 0.24 -8.64
CA CYS A 50 -8.33 1.16 -9.64
C CYS A 50 -9.85 0.98 -9.75
N THR A 51 -10.60 2.06 -9.59
CA THR A 51 -12.07 2.02 -9.67
C THR A 51 -12.61 1.85 -11.09
N ASN A 52 -11.75 1.98 -12.11
CA ASN A 52 -12.13 1.88 -13.52
C ASN A 52 -11.95 0.47 -14.09
N CYS A 53 -10.74 -0.09 -13.98
CA CYS A 53 -10.39 -1.38 -14.60
C CYS A 53 -10.24 -2.54 -13.61
N GLY A 54 -10.34 -2.29 -12.31
CA GLY A 54 -10.19 -3.31 -11.26
C GLY A 54 -8.75 -3.76 -10.99
N TYR A 55 -7.75 -3.18 -11.68
CA TYR A 55 -6.34 -3.43 -11.39
C TYR A 55 -6.04 -3.13 -9.92
N MET A 56 -5.32 -4.04 -9.25
CA MET A 56 -5.05 -3.97 -7.83
C MET A 56 -3.57 -4.16 -7.55
N GLU A 57 -3.04 -3.32 -6.69
CA GLU A 57 -1.67 -3.38 -6.17
C GLU A 57 -1.73 -3.51 -4.65
N VAL A 58 -0.79 -4.26 -4.09
CA VAL A 58 -0.70 -4.51 -2.65
C VAL A 58 0.66 -4.01 -2.18
N TYR A 59 0.63 -3.14 -1.17
CA TYR A 59 1.82 -2.55 -0.57
C TYR A 59 1.94 -2.97 0.89
N ASP A 60 3.17 -3.22 1.32
CA ASP A 60 3.47 -3.53 2.72
C ASP A 60 3.41 -2.25 3.56
N ALA A 61 2.56 -2.23 4.60
CA ALA A 61 2.40 -1.06 5.45
C ALA A 61 3.64 -0.79 6.32
N GLU A 62 4.39 -1.82 6.72
CA GLU A 62 5.62 -1.64 7.50
C GLU A 62 6.67 -0.92 6.66
N VAL A 63 6.77 -1.27 5.37
CA VAL A 63 7.67 -0.58 4.44
C VAL A 63 7.23 0.87 4.23
N LEU A 64 5.93 1.11 4.02
CA LEU A 64 5.36 2.45 3.79
C LEU A 64 5.40 3.37 5.02
N GLU A 65 5.23 2.83 6.22
CA GLU A 65 5.25 3.59 7.47
C GLU A 65 6.66 3.70 8.06
N GLY A 66 7.52 2.70 7.84
CA GLY A 66 8.87 2.59 8.42
C GLY A 66 9.98 3.28 7.63
N LYS A 67 9.80 3.57 6.34
CA LYS A 67 10.82 4.26 5.50
C LYS A 67 10.37 5.66 5.12
N LYS A 68 10.68 6.64 5.97
CA LYS A 68 10.47 8.07 5.65
C LYS A 68 11.29 8.57 4.45
N ASP A 69 12.37 7.89 4.04
CA ASP A 69 13.33 8.51 3.09
C ASP A 69 13.54 7.77 1.75
N LYS A 70 13.33 6.46 1.63
CA LYS A 70 13.67 5.70 0.39
C LYS A 70 12.52 5.35 -0.54
N LEU A 71 11.27 5.44 -0.07
CA LEU A 71 10.11 5.09 -0.89
C LEU A 71 9.73 6.19 -1.87
N THR A 72 9.98 7.46 -1.56
CA THR A 72 9.67 8.57 -2.47
C THR A 72 10.42 8.39 -3.80
N GLU A 73 11.73 8.08 -3.76
CA GLU A 73 12.54 7.86 -4.96
C GLU A 73 12.09 6.66 -5.80
N VAL A 74 11.63 5.57 -5.16
CA VAL A 74 11.23 4.34 -5.86
C VAL A 74 9.79 4.43 -6.37
N LEU A 75 8.87 5.07 -5.64
CA LEU A 75 7.53 5.35 -6.15
C LEU A 75 7.62 6.30 -7.35
N ASP A 76 8.37 7.39 -7.25
CA ASP A 76 8.51 8.33 -8.37
C ASP A 76 9.07 7.63 -9.64
N LEU A 77 10.07 6.74 -9.48
CA LEU A 77 10.61 5.92 -10.59
C LEU A 77 9.62 4.93 -11.22
N ILE A 78 8.67 4.39 -10.47
CA ILE A 78 7.69 3.40 -10.96
C ILE A 78 6.45 4.10 -11.57
N PHE A 79 6.11 5.30 -11.09
CA PHE A 79 4.92 6.05 -11.50
C PHE A 79 5.18 7.14 -12.56
N GLU A 80 6.43 7.51 -12.86
CA GLU A 80 6.81 8.42 -13.97
C GLU A 80 6.84 7.78 -15.39
N ARG A 81 6.05 6.72 -15.64
CA ARG A 81 5.72 6.27 -17.01
C ARG A 81 4.25 6.43 -17.36
#